data_AF-A0A095V7A1-F1
#
_entry.id   AF-A0A095V7A1-F1
#
_cell.length_a   1.000
_cell.length_b   1.000
_cell.length_c   1.000
_cell.angle_alpha   90.00
_cell.angle_beta   90.00
_cell.angle_gamma   90.00
#
_symmetry.space_group_name_H-M   'P 1'
#
loop_
_entity.id
_entity.type
_entity.pdbx_description
1 polymer ?
#
loop_
_entity_poly.entity_id
_entity_poly.type
_entity_poly.pdbx_seq_one_letter_code
_entity_poly.pdbx_strand_id
1 'polypeptide(L)'
;MAAATLTLGGGALAQQAMPGQMPNLAALSGQMHAAAEYCNAYTAAQLEQMKQQQKTATGAQGMSAADFDSAFSQSYGETKAQLGTLSAADKEKTCAQLKAMAAAQPR
;
A
#
# COMPACT_ATOMS: atom_id res chain seq x y z
N MET A 1 12.32 38.15 -32.20
CA MET A 1 13.03 36.87 -31.97
C MET A 1 12.45 36.22 -30.72
N ALA A 2 12.21 34.92 -30.81
CA ALA A 2 11.36 34.13 -29.91
C ALA A 2 12.06 33.66 -28.63
N ALA A 3 11.30 33.46 -27.57
CA ALA A 3 11.48 32.34 -26.64
C ALA A 3 10.16 32.07 -25.92
N ALA A 4 9.38 31.13 -26.47
CA ALA A 4 8.21 30.56 -25.82
C ALA A 4 8.67 29.77 -24.58
N THR A 5 8.24 30.19 -23.41
CA THR A 5 8.44 29.46 -22.15
C THR A 5 7.58 28.21 -22.17
N LEU A 6 8.21 27.04 -22.31
CA LEU A 6 7.54 25.75 -22.32
C LEU A 6 6.84 25.50 -20.97
N THR A 7 5.52 25.51 -21.01
CA THR A 7 4.65 24.88 -20.05
C THR A 7 4.88 23.37 -20.06
N LEU A 8 5.55 22.84 -19.03
CA LEU A 8 5.54 21.42 -18.71
C LEU A 8 4.54 21.19 -17.59
N GLY A 9 3.27 21.07 -17.98
CA GLY A 9 2.33 20.21 -17.26
C GLY A 9 2.68 18.75 -17.57
N GLY A 10 2.60 17.88 -16.57
CA GLY A 10 2.71 16.43 -16.77
C GLY A 10 3.41 15.70 -15.63
N GLY A 11 2.61 15.14 -14.73
CA GLY A 11 3.06 14.12 -13.76
C GLY A 11 3.01 14.57 -12.31
N ALA A 12 1.81 14.86 -11.80
CA ALA A 12 1.56 14.82 -10.37
C ALA A 12 1.74 13.36 -9.87
N LEU A 13 2.97 12.97 -9.56
CA LEU A 13 3.28 11.92 -8.58
C LEU A 13 3.88 12.54 -7.32
N ALA A 14 3.62 13.81 -7.07
CA ALA A 14 3.62 14.34 -5.72
C ALA A 14 2.18 14.15 -5.21
N GLN A 15 1.86 12.94 -4.76
CA GLN A 15 0.75 12.78 -3.82
C GLN A 15 0.96 13.84 -2.76
N GLN A 16 0.04 14.80 -2.75
CA GLN A 16 -0.03 15.87 -1.79
C GLN A 16 -0.17 15.21 -0.42
N ALA A 17 0.95 14.92 0.23
CA ALA A 17 0.99 14.65 1.65
C ALA A 17 0.58 15.98 2.30
N MET A 18 -0.72 16.13 2.55
CA MET A 18 -1.23 17.28 3.28
C MET A 18 -0.52 17.33 4.63
N PRO A 19 0.06 18.49 5.02
CA PRO A 19 0.71 18.62 6.31
C PRO A 19 -0.35 18.42 7.40
N GLY A 20 -0.24 17.31 8.13
CA GLY A 20 -1.21 16.86 9.15
C GLY A 20 -1.82 15.48 8.92
N GLN A 21 -1.67 14.90 7.72
CA GLN A 21 -2.03 13.50 7.49
C GLN A 21 -0.79 12.65 7.73
N MET A 22 -0.66 12.07 8.93
CA MET A 22 0.19 10.89 9.06
C MET A 22 -0.26 9.90 7.97
N PRO A 23 0.64 9.32 7.16
CA PRO A 23 0.26 8.32 6.19
C PRO A 23 -0.59 7.28 6.91
N ASN A 24 -1.82 7.04 6.44
CA ASN A 24 -2.74 6.13 7.11
C ASN A 24 -2.14 4.73 7.08
N LEU A 25 -1.38 4.38 8.12
CA LEU A 25 -0.61 3.15 8.20
C LEU A 25 -1.54 1.94 8.10
N ALA A 26 -2.78 2.06 8.59
CA ALA A 26 -3.80 1.03 8.43
C ALA A 26 -4.19 0.83 6.96
N ALA A 27 -4.40 1.93 6.22
CA ALA A 27 -4.68 1.85 4.80
C ALA A 27 -3.49 1.26 4.02
N LEU A 28 -2.25 1.69 4.32
CA LEU A 28 -1.05 1.12 3.70
C LEU A 28 -0.91 -0.38 4.02
N SER A 29 -1.18 -0.79 5.27
CA SER A 29 -1.18 -2.18 5.71
C SER A 29 -2.13 -3.03 4.86
N GLY A 30 -3.37 -2.56 4.67
CA GLY A 30 -4.39 -3.28 3.90
C GLY A 30 -4.00 -3.46 2.44
N GLN A 31 -3.45 -2.41 1.80
CA GLN A 31 -2.97 -2.48 0.41
C GLN A 31 -1.83 -3.51 0.26
N MET A 32 -0.85 -3.46 1.18
CA MET A 32 0.28 -4.40 1.17
C MET A 32 -0.16 -5.83 1.44
N HIS A 33 -1.12 -6.05 2.35
CA HIS A 33 -1.65 -7.39 2.60
C HIS A 33 -2.41 -7.94 1.41
N ALA A 34 -3.25 -7.13 0.78
CA ALA A 34 -3.97 -7.54 -0.43
C ALA A 34 -2.99 -7.94 -1.53
N ALA A 35 -1.95 -7.13 -1.76
CA ALA A 35 -0.96 -7.40 -2.78
C ALA A 35 -0.07 -8.61 -2.45
N ALA A 36 0.34 -8.74 -1.19
CA ALA A 36 1.11 -9.88 -0.71
C ALA A 36 0.34 -11.20 -0.83
N GLU A 37 -0.94 -11.21 -0.43
CA GLU A 37 -1.83 -12.38 -0.57
C GLU A 37 -2.06 -12.71 -2.05
N TYR A 38 -2.38 -11.70 -2.85
CA TYR A 38 -2.60 -11.85 -4.29
C TYR A 38 -1.38 -12.47 -5.00
N CYS A 39 -0.18 -12.06 -4.60
CA CYS A 39 1.08 -12.53 -5.16
C CYS A 39 1.65 -13.78 -4.47
N ASN A 40 0.96 -14.30 -3.44
CA ASN A 40 1.43 -15.39 -2.59
C ASN A 40 2.86 -15.15 -2.06
N ALA A 41 3.16 -13.90 -1.71
CA ALA A 41 4.47 -13.46 -1.23
C ALA A 41 4.65 -13.73 0.27
N TYR A 42 3.54 -13.78 1.02
CA TYR A 42 3.49 -14.08 2.45
C TYR A 42 2.35 -15.06 2.75
N THR A 43 2.48 -15.82 3.83
CA THR A 43 1.38 -16.66 4.30
C THR A 43 0.32 -15.82 5.00
N ALA A 44 -0.93 -16.31 5.05
CA ALA A 44 -2.01 -15.66 5.79
C ALA A 44 -1.65 -15.42 7.27
N ALA A 45 -0.91 -16.36 7.89
CA ALA A 45 -0.46 -16.22 9.28
C ALA A 45 0.58 -15.09 9.44
N GLN A 46 1.51 -14.94 8.49
CA GLN A 46 2.49 -13.85 8.52
C GLN A 46 1.81 -12.50 8.33
N LEU A 47 0.86 -12.42 7.39
CA LEU A 47 0.07 -11.21 7.19
C LEU A 47 -0.72 -10.88 8.46
N GLU A 48 -1.43 -11.83 9.07
CA GLU A 48 -2.17 -11.55 10.30
C GLU A 48 -1.25 -11.08 11.44
N GLN A 49 -0.08 -11.69 11.61
CA GLN A 49 0.91 -11.21 12.58
C GLN A 49 1.34 -9.76 12.30
N MET A 50 1.65 -9.41 11.05
CA MET A 50 2.00 -8.04 10.66
C MET A 50 0.84 -7.06 10.89
N LYS A 51 -0.41 -7.49 10.68
CA LYS A 51 -1.60 -6.67 10.95
C LYS A 51 -1.66 -6.32 12.43
N GLN A 52 -1.52 -7.31 13.31
CA GLN A 52 -1.60 -7.12 14.76
C GLN A 52 -0.48 -6.22 15.29
N GLN A 53 0.73 -6.36 14.75
CA GLN A 53 1.86 -5.48 15.08
C GLN A 53 1.57 -4.03 14.66
N GLN A 54 1.06 -3.81 13.44
CA GLN A 54 0.71 -2.47 12.95
C GLN A 54 -0.46 -1.85 13.71
N LYS A 55 -1.46 -2.65 14.07
CA LYS A 55 -2.59 -2.24 14.92
C LYS A 55 -2.12 -1.81 16.31
N THR A 56 -1.20 -2.55 16.91
CA THR A 56 -0.63 -2.20 18.22
C THR A 56 0.20 -0.91 18.14
N ALA A 57 1.04 -0.78 17.11
CA ALA A 57 1.89 0.39 16.91
C ALA A 57 1.07 1.68 16.65
N THR A 58 0.01 1.58 15.82
CA THR A 58 -0.90 2.70 15.56
C THR A 58 -1.78 3.02 16.76
N GLY A 59 -2.17 2.01 17.55
CA GLY A 59 -2.84 2.18 18.84
C GLY A 59 -2.01 3.02 19.82
N ALA A 60 -0.70 2.78 19.89
CA ALA A 60 0.22 3.59 20.70
C ALA A 60 0.33 5.05 20.22
N GLN A 61 -0.05 5.34 18.97
CA GLN A 61 -0.09 6.68 18.38
C GLN A 61 -1.47 7.36 18.49
N GLY A 62 -2.44 6.72 19.18
CA GLY A 62 -3.77 7.29 19.43
C GLY A 62 -4.85 6.88 18.43
N MET A 63 -4.57 5.95 17.51
CA MET A 63 -5.59 5.39 16.61
C MET A 63 -6.43 4.34 17.33
N SER A 64 -7.75 4.37 17.17
CA SER A 64 -8.58 3.30 17.72
C SER A 64 -8.41 2.00 16.92
N ALA A 65 -8.56 0.87 17.61
CA ALA A 65 -8.56 -0.44 16.95
C ALA A 65 -9.63 -0.57 15.86
N ALA A 66 -10.78 0.07 16.06
CA ALA A 66 -11.89 0.06 15.11
C ALA A 66 -11.58 0.89 13.86
N ASP A 67 -10.97 2.06 14.02
CA ASP A 67 -10.55 2.91 12.89
C ASP A 67 -9.46 2.22 12.08
N PHE A 68 -8.50 1.57 12.75
CA PHE A 68 -7.49 0.75 12.08
C PHE A 68 -8.14 -0.36 11.25
N ASP A 69 -9.02 -1.17 11.86
CA ASP A 69 -9.66 -2.30 11.17
C ASP A 69 -10.54 -1.82 10.00
N SER A 70 -11.23 -0.70 10.16
CA SER A 70 -12.05 -0.11 9.09
C SER A 70 -11.18 0.34 7.91
N ALA A 71 -10.13 1.12 8.18
CA ALA A 71 -9.21 1.61 7.15
C ALA A 71 -8.44 0.46 6.46
N PHE A 72 -8.02 -0.54 7.24
CA PHE A 72 -7.38 -1.76 6.72
C PHE A 72 -8.33 -2.52 5.78
N SER A 73 -9.55 -2.81 6.23
CA SER A 73 -10.51 -3.60 5.47
C SER A 73 -10.91 -2.92 4.17
N GLN A 74 -11.12 -1.61 4.23
CA GLN A 74 -11.43 -0.80 3.05
C GLN A 74 -10.30 -0.85 2.02
N SER A 75 -9.08 -0.51 2.42
CA SER A 75 -7.95 -0.45 1.48
C SER A 75 -7.55 -1.83 0.96
N TYR A 76 -7.67 -2.87 1.79
CA TYR A 76 -7.46 -4.25 1.37
C TYR A 76 -8.45 -4.64 0.27
N GLY A 77 -9.74 -4.34 0.45
CA GLY A 77 -10.77 -4.64 -0.54
C GLY A 77 -10.56 -3.88 -1.86
N GLU A 78 -10.28 -2.58 -1.77
CA GLU A 78 -10.00 -1.72 -2.93
C GLU A 78 -8.79 -2.22 -3.72
N THR A 79 -7.66 -2.50 -3.06
CA THR A 79 -6.46 -3.03 -3.73
C THR A 79 -6.69 -4.40 -4.31
N LYS A 80 -7.39 -5.31 -3.61
CA LYS A 80 -7.71 -6.64 -4.15
C LYS A 80 -8.55 -6.54 -5.42
N ALA A 81 -9.52 -5.62 -5.46
CA ALA A 81 -10.30 -5.34 -6.66
C ALA A 81 -9.41 -4.80 -7.80
N GLN A 82 -8.57 -3.80 -7.52
CA GLN A 82 -7.62 -3.23 -8.50
C GLN A 82 -6.67 -4.29 -9.06
N LEU A 83 -6.06 -5.11 -8.20
CA LEU A 83 -5.19 -6.21 -8.61
C LEU A 83 -5.96 -7.25 -9.45
N GLY A 84 -7.23 -7.49 -9.13
CA GLY A 84 -8.13 -8.31 -9.94
C GLY A 84 -8.23 -7.85 -11.38
N THR A 85 -8.26 -6.53 -11.61
CA THR A 85 -8.38 -5.91 -12.95
C THR A 85 -7.09 -5.88 -13.76
N LEU A 86 -5.94 -6.16 -13.14
CA LEU A 86 -4.65 -6.13 -13.85
C LEU A 86 -4.55 -7.24 -14.92
N SER A 87 -3.83 -6.94 -15.99
CA SER A 87 -3.44 -7.92 -16.99
C SER A 87 -2.49 -8.97 -16.40
N ALA A 88 -2.35 -10.14 -17.04
CA ALA A 88 -1.43 -11.17 -16.56
C ALA A 88 0.03 -10.67 -16.48
N ALA A 89 0.46 -9.88 -17.46
CA ALA A 89 1.81 -9.31 -17.50
C ALA A 89 2.04 -8.29 -16.36
N ASP A 90 1.05 -7.43 -16.10
CA ASP A 90 1.14 -6.46 -15.00
C ASP A 90 1.10 -7.14 -13.64
N LYS A 91 0.32 -8.22 -13.49
CA LYS A 91 0.30 -9.06 -12.29
C LYS A 91 1.66 -9.67 -12.04
N GLU A 92 2.27 -10.28 -13.04
CA GLU A 92 3.59 -10.91 -12.91
C GLU A 92 4.66 -9.90 -12.49
N LYS A 93 4.68 -8.72 -13.14
CA LYS A 93 5.59 -7.62 -12.78
C LYS A 93 5.37 -7.13 -11.34
N THR A 94 4.11 -6.91 -10.96
CA THR A 94 3.75 -6.43 -9.62
C THR A 94 4.17 -7.46 -8.55
N CYS A 95 3.90 -8.73 -8.80
CA CYS A 95 4.25 -9.80 -7.88
C CYS A 95 5.75 -10.07 -7.79
N ALA A 96 6.48 -9.94 -8.91
CA ALA A 96 7.94 -10.05 -8.90
C ALA A 96 8.58 -8.97 -8.01
N GLN A 97 8.09 -7.72 -8.11
CA GLN A 97 8.57 -6.62 -7.27
C GLN A 97 8.25 -6.84 -5.79
N LEU A 98 7.03 -7.25 -5.46
CA LEU A 98 6.63 -7.53 -4.09
C LEU A 98 7.42 -8.68 -3.46
N LYS A 99 7.65 -9.77 -4.20
CA LYS A 99 8.47 -10.89 -3.73
C LYS A 99 9.93 -10.47 -3.51
N ALA A 100 10.48 -9.65 -4.40
CA ALA A 100 11.83 -9.12 -4.24
C ALA A 100 11.96 -8.24 -3.00
N MET A 101 10.97 -7.38 -2.73
CA MET A 101 10.92 -6.59 -1.50
C MET A 101 10.78 -7.47 -0.25
N ALA A 102 9.90 -8.47 -0.30
CA ALA A 102 9.70 -9.41 0.80
C ALA A 102 10.97 -10.22 1.12
N ALA A 103 11.76 -10.57 0.10
CA ALA A 103 13.03 -11.27 0.27
C ALA A 103 14.16 -10.34 0.78
N ALA A 104 14.07 -9.03 0.51
CA ALA A 104 15.05 -8.04 0.96
C ALA A 104 14.84 -7.56 2.40
N GLN A 105 13.67 -7.83 3.00
CA GLN A 105 13.40 -7.47 4.39
C GLN A 105 13.99 -8.55 5.32
N PRO A 106 15.00 -8.22 6.16
CA PRO A 106 15.55 -9.19 7.11
C PRO A 106 14.46 -9.63 8.09
N ARG A 107 14.36 -10.95 8.29
CA ARG A 107 13.40 -11.58 9.21
C ARG A 107 13.75 -11.34 10.67
#